data_AF-A0AAN2TRS9-F1
#
_entry.id   AF-A0AAN2TRS9-F1
#
_cell.length_a   1.000
_cell.length_b   1.000
_cell.length_c   1.000
_cell.angle_alpha   90.00
_cell.angle_beta   90.00
_cell.angle_gamma   90.00
#
_symmetry.space_group_name_H-M   'P 1'
#
loop_
_entity.id
_entity.type
_entity.pdbx_description
1 polymer ?
#
loop_
_entity_poly.entity_id
_entity_poly.type
_entity_poly.pdbx_seq_one_letter_code
_entity_poly.pdbx_strand_id
1 'polypeptide(L)' 'MGKLQNDSRVDLVLKEVLQMDAQPDSSAVDVAALKADFNALLAKLKAVGLMK' A
#
# COMPACT_ATOMS: atom_id res chain seq x y z
N MET A 1 -2.53 -16.80 -0.13
CA MET A 1 -2.19 -15.65 -1.01
C MET A 1 -1.06 -15.95 -2.01
N GLY A 2 -0.05 -16.78 -1.70
CA GLY A 2 1.12 -16.99 -2.58
C GLY A 2 0.91 -17.65 -3.95
N LYS A 3 -0.27 -18.20 -4.27
CA LYS A 3 -0.53 -18.77 -5.61
C LYS A 3 -0.86 -17.71 -6.68
N LEU A 4 -1.48 -16.59 -6.28
CA LEU A 4 -1.89 -15.52 -7.20
C LEU A 4 -0.77 -14.51 -7.48
N GLN A 5 0.09 -14.23 -6.50
CA GLN A 5 1.24 -13.33 -6.64
C GLN A 5 2.27 -13.84 -7.67
N ASN A 6 2.36 -15.16 -7.86
CA ASN A 6 3.35 -15.81 -8.74
C ASN A 6 2.78 -16.23 -10.11
N ASP A 7 1.50 -15.97 -10.39
CA ASP A 7 0.86 -16.39 -11.64
C ASP A 7 1.15 -15.39 -12.77
N SER A 8 1.82 -15.84 -13.83
CA SER A 8 2.22 -15.00 -14.97
C SER A 8 1.05 -14.38 -15.74
N ARG A 9 -0.18 -14.90 -15.58
CA ARG A 9 -1.40 -14.42 -16.26
C ARG A 9 -2.11 -13.29 -15.50
N VAL A 10 -1.71 -13.03 -14.25
CA VAL A 10 -2.28 -11.95 -13.44
C VAL A 10 -1.69 -10.62 -13.90
N ASP A 11 -2.57 -9.62 -14.04
CA ASP A 11 -2.23 -8.24 -14.39
C ASP A 11 -1.11 -7.68 -13.49
N LEU A 12 -0.21 -6.88 -14.05
CA LEU A 12 0.95 -6.35 -13.34
C LEU A 12 0.54 -5.46 -12.16
N VAL A 13 -0.48 -4.61 -12.33
CA VAL A 13 -1.00 -3.76 -11.25
C VAL A 13 -1.62 -4.64 -10.16
N LEU A 14 -2.37 -5.68 -10.54
CA LEU A 14 -2.92 -6.61 -9.57
C LEU A 14 -1.84 -7.37 -8.77
N LYS A 15 -0.69 -7.68 -9.39
CA LYS A 15 0.46 -8.26 -8.66
C LYS A 15 1.10 -7.28 -7.69
N GLU A 16 1.34 -6.05 -8.13
CA GLU A 16 1.92 -4.98 -7.29
C GLU A 16 1.03 -4.70 -6.08
N VAL A 17 -0.29 -4.64 -6.29
CA VAL A 17 -1.28 -4.50 -5.21
C VAL A 17 -1.24 -5.68 -4.24
N LEU A 18 -1.18 -6.92 -4.75
CA LEU A 18 -1.10 -8.11 -3.90
C LEU A 18 0.21 -8.18 -3.09
N GLN A 19 1.25 -7.47 -3.51
CA GLN A 19 2.56 -7.42 -2.86
C GLN A 19 2.77 -6.12 -2.07
N MET A 20 1.76 -5.24 -2.00
CA MET A 20 1.87 -3.97 -1.28
C MET A 20 2.17 -4.22 0.20
N ASP A 21 3.20 -3.54 0.71
CA ASP A 21 3.56 -3.61 2.13
C ASP A 21 2.41 -3.14 3.02
N ALA A 22 2.22 -3.86 4.13
CA ALA A 22 1.25 -3.46 5.14
C ALA A 22 1.58 -2.06 5.71
N GLN A 23 0.53 -1.32 6.07
CA GLN A 23 0.64 -0.09 6.84
C GLN A 23 0.40 -0.44 8.32
N PRO A 24 1.32 -0.10 9.24
CA PRO A 24 1.06 -0.27 10.66
C PRO A 24 -0.05 0.67 11.13
N ASP A 25 -0.73 0.29 12.22
CA ASP A 25 -1.73 1.16 12.85
C ASP A 25 -1.08 2.47 13.32
N SER A 26 -1.80 3.58 13.14
CA SER A 26 -1.34 4.89 13.61
C SER A 26 -1.42 4.96 15.13
N SER A 27 -0.36 5.48 15.75
CA SER A 27 -0.29 5.79 17.19
C SER A 27 -0.13 7.31 17.42
N ALA A 28 -0.47 8.11 16.41
CA ALA A 28 -0.31 9.56 16.44
C ALA A 28 -1.12 10.20 17.58
N VAL A 29 -0.45 11.01 18.40
CA VAL A 29 -1.07 11.80 19.48
C VAL A 29 -1.30 13.27 19.09
N ASP A 30 -0.77 13.69 17.94
CA ASP A 30 -0.92 15.03 17.41
C ASP A 30 -1.19 15.02 15.90
N VAL A 31 -1.60 16.18 15.38
CA VAL A 31 -2.00 16.36 13.99
C VAL A 31 -0.81 16.19 13.02
N ALA A 32 0.40 16.54 13.44
CA ALA A 32 1.57 16.44 12.58
C ALA A 32 1.95 14.97 12.35
N ALA A 33 1.95 14.17 13.41
CA ALA A 33 2.16 12.73 13.36
C ALA A 33 1.07 12.03 12.53
N LEU A 34 -0.20 12.38 12.74
CA LEU A 34 -1.32 11.81 11.96
C LEU A 34 -1.17 12.10 10.46
N LYS A 35 -0.77 13.34 10.12
CA LYS A 35 -0.52 13.73 8.73
C LYS A 35 0.64 12.93 8.13
N ALA A 36 1.70 12.65 8.89
CA ALA A 36 2.82 11.84 8.43
C ALA A 36 2.37 10.40 8.13
N ASP A 37 1.65 9.76 9.05
CA ASP A 37 1.12 8.40 8.89
C ASP A 37 0.18 8.29 7.69
N PHE A 38 -0.72 9.27 7.53
CA PHE A 38 -1.62 9.32 6.39
C PHE A 38 -0.88 9.47 5.05
N ASN A 39 0.11 10.36 4.98
CA ASN A 39 0.91 10.53 3.76
C ASN A 39 1.76 9.30 3.44
N ALA A 40 2.21 8.56 4.45
CA ALA A 40 2.87 7.27 4.24
C ALA A 40 1.92 6.24 3.60
N LEU A 41 0.64 6.20 4.02
CA LEU A 41 -0.36 5.34 3.39
C LEU A 41 -0.59 5.74 1.94
N LEU A 42 -0.79 7.04 1.69
CA LEU A 42 -1.00 7.57 0.35
C LEU A 42 0.16 7.25 -0.58
N ALA A 43 1.41 7.36 -0.09
CA ALA A 43 2.58 7.03 -0.87
C ALA A 43 2.58 5.56 -1.32
N LYS A 44 2.22 4.63 -0.42
CA LYS A 44 2.11 3.19 -0.75
C LYS A 44 1.02 2.94 -1.80
N LEU A 45 -0.16 3.54 -1.63
CA LEU A 45 -1.27 3.39 -2.58
C LEU A 45 -0.94 3.96 -3.96
N LYS A 46 -0.21 5.08 -4.02
CA LYS A 46 0.26 5.66 -5.28
C LYS A 46 1.34 4.81 -5.94
N ALA A 47 2.25 4.23 -5.16
CA ALA A 47 3.32 3.38 -5.67
C ALA A 47 2.79 2.14 -6.40
N VAL A 48 1.65 1.59 -5.96
CA VAL A 48 0.98 0.44 -6.61
C VAL A 48 -0.16 0.84 -7.57
N GLY A 49 -0.24 2.12 -7.92
CA GLY A 49 -1.21 2.62 -8.92
C GLY A 49 -2.69 2.63 -8.48
N LEU A 50 -2.99 2.43 -7.19
CA LEU A 50 -4.36 2.48 -6.66
C LEU A 50 -4.90 3.91 -6.49
N MET A 51 -4.03 4.91 -6.40
CA MET A 51 -4.39 6.33 -6.29
C MET A 51 -3.47 7.20 -7.17
N LYS A 52 -3.99 8.36 -7.60
CA LYS A 52 -3.24 9.38 -8.36
C LYS A 52 -2.78 10.51 -7.45
#